data_AF-B8JDS1-F1
#
_entry.id   AF-B8JDS1-F1
#
_cell.length_a   1.000
_cell.length_b   1.000
_cell.length_c   1.000
_cell.angle_alpha   90.00
_cell.angle_beta   90.00
_cell.angle_gamma   90.00
#
_symmetry.space_group_name_H-M   'P 1'
#
loop_
_entity.id
_entity.type
_entity.pdbx_description
1 polymer ?
#
loop_
_entity_poly.entity_id
_entity_poly.type
_entity_poly.pdbx_seq_one_letter_code
_entity_poly.pdbx_strand_id
1 'polypeptide(L)'
;MRATMRAREPHPAPPPPAARGHHGLAASFGFAWTGLAETALRDRNLRIHLALGVLAAAFAAAAPLSPAERALLLVLVALVPAAEAANSALEAAVDLASPGRSEGARIAKDAAAGAVLALAAGSVLAFLAILPPAWPALWARAGALAPAAAGALGTAAAAGLLPGPLPGGRGVRAALALGGLAGLVPLARAAEAQAGTAAAALLLALAADAARRRAAR
;
A
#
# COMPACT_ATOMS: atom_id res chain seq x y z
N MET A 1 -6.14 59.99 -32.11
CA MET A 1 -5.66 58.60 -32.23
C MET A 1 -6.65 57.68 -31.51
N ARG A 2 -7.65 57.13 -32.23
CA ARG A 2 -8.73 56.29 -31.66
C ARG A 2 -8.21 54.86 -31.50
N ALA A 3 -7.97 54.43 -30.27
CA ALA A 3 -7.72 53.04 -29.96
C ALA A 3 -9.02 52.24 -30.16
N THR A 4 -9.01 51.31 -31.11
CA THR A 4 -10.10 50.40 -31.38
C THR A 4 -10.17 49.36 -30.25
N MET A 5 -11.15 49.51 -29.34
CA MET A 5 -11.53 48.43 -28.43
C MET A 5 -12.05 47.26 -29.28
N ARG A 6 -11.22 46.23 -29.47
CA ARG A 6 -11.71 44.93 -29.96
C ARG A 6 -12.61 44.34 -28.87
N ALA A 7 -13.88 44.19 -29.18
CA ALA A 7 -14.81 43.41 -28.37
C ALA A 7 -14.20 42.01 -28.16
N ARG A 8 -14.06 41.59 -26.90
CA ARG A 8 -13.64 40.23 -26.57
C ARG A 8 -14.73 39.29 -27.08
N GLU A 9 -14.37 38.38 -27.98
CA GLU A 9 -15.30 37.34 -28.41
C GLU A 9 -15.71 36.49 -27.19
N PRO A 10 -16.99 36.13 -27.06
CA PRO A 10 -17.46 35.29 -25.98
C PRO A 10 -16.76 33.93 -26.05
N HIS A 11 -16.10 33.55 -24.95
CA HIS A 11 -15.46 32.25 -24.83
C HIS A 11 -16.51 31.15 -25.01
N PRO A 12 -16.33 30.19 -25.95
CA PRO A 12 -17.29 29.13 -26.16
C PRO A 12 -17.49 28.36 -24.86
N ALA A 13 -18.75 28.07 -24.53
CA ALA A 13 -19.09 27.30 -23.34
C ALA A 13 -18.35 25.95 -23.39
N PRO A 14 -17.76 25.49 -22.27
CA PRO A 14 -17.09 24.21 -22.23
C PRO A 14 -18.08 23.11 -22.66
N PRO A 15 -17.63 22.09 -23.42
CA PRO A 15 -18.48 21.00 -23.82
C PRO A 15 -19.11 20.34 -22.58
N PRO A 16 -20.36 19.86 -22.68
CA PRO A 16 -20.99 19.15 -21.57
C PRO A 16 -20.12 17.96 -21.16
N PRO A 17 -19.94 17.71 -19.86
CA PRO A 17 -19.11 16.61 -19.40
C PRO A 17 -19.65 15.30 -19.99
N ALA A 18 -18.76 14.53 -20.61
CA ALA A 18 -19.11 13.21 -21.14
C ALA A 18 -19.83 12.40 -20.05
N ALA A 19 -21.01 11.86 -20.38
CA ALA A 19 -21.78 11.04 -19.45
C ALA A 19 -20.91 9.86 -19.00
N ARG A 20 -20.51 9.86 -17.71
CA ARG A 20 -19.77 8.74 -17.13
C ARG A 20 -20.73 7.56 -17.02
N GLY A 21 -20.65 6.62 -17.94
CA GLY A 21 -21.39 5.36 -17.83
C GLY A 21 -21.08 4.69 -16.50
N HIS A 22 -22.09 4.20 -15.80
CA HIS A 22 -21.88 3.42 -14.58
C HIS A 22 -21.14 2.14 -14.94
N HIS A 23 -19.86 2.06 -14.60
CA HIS A 23 -19.08 0.84 -14.71
C HIS A 23 -19.64 -0.21 -13.74
N GLY A 24 -19.71 -1.46 -14.17
CA GLY A 24 -20.14 -2.57 -13.31
C GLY A 24 -19.20 -2.74 -12.12
N LEU A 25 -19.70 -3.36 -11.04
CA LEU A 25 -18.97 -3.52 -9.77
C LEU A 25 -17.55 -4.09 -9.95
N ALA A 26 -17.39 -5.11 -10.79
CA ALA A 26 -16.09 -5.73 -11.07
C ALA A 26 -15.09 -4.75 -11.72
N ALA A 27 -15.55 -3.88 -12.61
CA ALA A 27 -14.71 -2.86 -13.24
C ALA A 27 -14.27 -1.82 -12.20
N SER A 28 -15.14 -1.41 -11.29
CA SER A 28 -14.79 -0.50 -10.18
C SER A 28 -13.70 -1.07 -9.27
N PHE A 29 -13.78 -2.36 -8.91
CA PHE A 29 -12.69 -3.03 -8.19
C PHE A 29 -11.39 -3.09 -9.00
N GLY A 30 -11.48 -3.36 -10.31
CA GLY A 30 -10.32 -3.35 -11.21
C GLY A 30 -9.63 -1.98 -11.28
N PHE A 31 -10.41 -0.89 -11.31
CA PHE A 31 -9.87 0.47 -11.27
C PHE A 31 -9.22 0.79 -9.92
N ALA A 32 -9.85 0.43 -8.80
CA ALA A 32 -9.30 0.62 -7.46
C ALA A 32 -7.97 -0.14 -7.28
N TRP A 33 -7.92 -1.40 -7.72
CA TRP A 33 -6.70 -2.22 -7.69
C TRP A 33 -5.58 -1.60 -8.52
N THR A 34 -5.91 -1.19 -9.75
CA THR A 34 -4.94 -0.54 -10.64
C THR A 34 -4.42 0.77 -10.04
N GLY A 35 -5.29 1.56 -9.42
CA GLY A 35 -4.92 2.78 -8.72
C GLY A 35 -3.91 2.51 -7.60
N LEU A 36 -4.20 1.55 -6.71
CA LEU A 36 -3.27 1.17 -5.64
C LEU A 36 -1.92 0.67 -6.17
N ALA A 37 -1.93 -0.18 -7.21
CA ALA A 37 -0.70 -0.71 -7.80
C ALA A 37 0.15 0.40 -8.45
N GLU A 38 -0.47 1.35 -9.13
CA GLU A 38 0.20 2.51 -9.74
C GLU A 38 0.73 3.50 -8.70
N THR A 39 0.01 3.73 -7.59
CA THR A 39 0.52 4.55 -6.49
C THR A 39 1.72 3.87 -5.83
N ALA A 40 1.63 2.56 -5.57
CA ALA A 40 2.74 1.79 -4.99
C ALA A 40 3.99 1.78 -5.89
N LEU A 41 3.83 1.92 -7.21
CA LEU A 41 4.96 2.08 -8.12
C LEU A 41 5.71 3.40 -7.94
N ARG A 42 4.96 4.49 -7.75
CA ARG A 42 5.48 5.86 -7.72
C ARG A 42 5.99 6.22 -6.34
N ASP A 43 5.21 5.91 -5.32
CA ASP A 43 5.45 6.32 -3.95
C ASP A 43 6.35 5.32 -3.21
N ARG A 44 7.45 5.82 -2.63
CA ARG A 44 8.36 5.00 -1.82
C ARG A 44 7.76 4.64 -0.46
N ASN A 45 7.05 5.56 0.17
CA ASN A 45 6.48 5.35 1.50
C ASN A 45 5.40 4.29 1.45
N LEU A 46 4.53 4.34 0.44
CA LEU A 46 3.51 3.30 0.24
C LEU A 46 4.13 1.91 0.09
N ARG A 47 5.27 1.79 -0.60
CA ARG A 47 6.00 0.51 -0.72
C ARG A 47 6.50 -0.01 0.63
N ILE A 48 7.04 0.89 1.45
CA ILE A 48 7.50 0.55 2.81
C ILE A 48 6.30 0.12 3.67
N HIS A 49 5.19 0.86 3.62
CA HIS A 49 3.97 0.52 4.37
C HIS A 49 3.37 -0.82 3.92
N LEU A 50 3.37 -1.14 2.62
CA LEU A 50 2.93 -2.45 2.13
C LEU A 50 3.85 -3.58 2.62
N ALA A 51 5.18 -3.39 2.60
CA ALA A 51 6.12 -4.37 3.11
C ALA A 51 5.93 -4.64 4.62
N LEU A 52 5.82 -3.57 5.42
CA LEU A 52 5.53 -3.67 6.85
C LEU A 52 4.15 -4.29 7.12
N GLY A 53 3.15 -3.96 6.28
CA GLY A 53 1.81 -4.52 6.35
C GLY A 53 1.79 -6.03 6.13
N VAL A 54 2.59 -6.55 5.20
CA VAL A 54 2.76 -8.01 5.00
C VAL A 54 3.32 -8.67 6.26
N LEU A 55 4.35 -8.08 6.87
CA LEU A 55 4.95 -8.60 8.10
C LEU A 55 3.95 -8.59 9.28
N ALA A 56 3.21 -7.50 9.43
CA ALA A 56 2.19 -7.36 10.47
C ALA A 56 1.01 -8.31 10.25
N ALA A 57 0.56 -8.53 9.01
CA ALA A 57 -0.47 -9.50 8.68
C ALA A 57 -0.02 -10.95 8.93
N ALA A 58 1.24 -11.27 8.61
CA ALA A 58 1.83 -12.57 8.93
C ALA A 58 1.94 -12.80 10.44
N PHE A 59 2.36 -11.77 11.20
CA PHE A 59 2.31 -11.80 12.66
C PHE A 59 0.88 -12.03 13.16
N ALA A 60 -0.11 -11.30 12.63
CA ALA A 60 -1.51 -11.46 12.97
C ALA A 60 -2.11 -12.80 12.52
N ALA A 61 -1.44 -13.58 11.66
CA ALA A 61 -1.83 -14.95 11.35
C ALA A 61 -1.25 -15.94 12.36
N ALA A 62 0.03 -15.79 12.73
CA ALA A 62 0.78 -16.74 13.53
C ALA A 62 0.67 -16.56 15.05
N ALA A 63 0.51 -15.32 15.51
CA ALA A 63 0.49 -15.01 16.94
C ALA A 63 -0.86 -15.41 17.58
N PRO A 64 -0.84 -15.89 18.84
CA PRO A 64 -2.05 -16.21 19.60
C PRO A 64 -2.71 -14.94 20.16
N LEU A 65 -3.24 -14.12 19.26
CA LEU A 65 -3.90 -12.86 19.58
C LEU A 65 -5.37 -13.06 19.92
N SER A 66 -5.90 -12.25 20.84
CA SER A 66 -7.34 -12.10 21.02
C SER A 66 -8.02 -11.60 19.74
N PRO A 67 -9.34 -11.80 19.58
CA PRO A 67 -10.07 -11.29 18.42
C PRO A 67 -9.92 -9.76 18.25
N ALA A 68 -9.87 -9.00 19.35
CA ALA A 68 -9.75 -7.55 19.33
C ALA A 68 -8.37 -7.09 18.87
N GLU A 69 -7.28 -7.67 19.40
CA GLU A 69 -5.91 -7.35 18.99
C GLU A 69 -5.69 -7.68 17.51
N ARG A 70 -6.25 -8.81 17.06
CA ARG A 70 -6.17 -9.23 15.66
C ARG A 70 -6.92 -8.28 14.74
N ALA A 71 -8.16 -7.92 15.10
CA ALA A 71 -8.94 -6.95 14.35
C ALA A 71 -8.23 -5.59 14.28
N LEU A 72 -7.67 -5.11 15.39
CA LEU A 72 -6.91 -3.87 15.44
C LEU A 72 -5.72 -3.90 14.47
N LEU A 73 -4.90 -4.95 14.49
CA LEU A 73 -3.77 -5.08 13.56
C LEU A 73 -4.22 -5.12 12.10
N LEU A 74 -5.27 -5.89 11.78
CA LEU A 74 -5.77 -5.97 10.41
C LEU A 74 -6.31 -4.64 9.90
N VAL A 75 -6.99 -3.88 10.77
CA VAL A 75 -7.45 -2.52 10.45
C VAL A 75 -6.27 -1.60 10.20
N LEU A 76 -5.24 -1.59 11.05
CA LEU A 76 -4.06 -0.72 10.88
C LEU A 76 -3.26 -1.07 9.61
N VAL A 77 -3.14 -2.37 9.32
CA VAL A 77 -2.50 -2.89 8.10
C VAL A 77 -3.23 -2.43 6.83
N ALA A 78 -4.55 -2.26 6.87
CA ALA A 78 -5.31 -1.73 5.75
C ALA A 78 -5.31 -0.19 5.72
N LEU A 79 -5.42 0.45 6.90
CA LEU A 79 -5.65 1.88 7.03
C LEU A 79 -4.40 2.71 6.72
N VAL A 80 -3.21 2.25 7.13
CA VAL A 80 -1.95 2.99 6.87
C VAL A 80 -1.66 3.11 5.36
N PRO A 81 -1.65 2.01 4.57
CA PRO A 81 -1.49 2.13 3.11
C PRO A 81 -2.61 2.92 2.43
N ALA A 82 -3.85 2.83 2.94
CA ALA A 82 -4.96 3.61 2.41
C ALA A 82 -4.77 5.12 2.66
N ALA A 83 -4.31 5.51 3.84
CA ALA A 83 -4.00 6.90 4.18
C ALA A 83 -2.84 7.44 3.34
N GLU A 84 -1.79 6.66 3.13
CA GLU A 84 -0.67 7.03 2.25
C GLU A 84 -1.15 7.21 0.79
N ALA A 85 -1.96 6.28 0.27
CA ALA A 85 -2.52 6.43 -1.08
C ALA A 85 -3.45 7.65 -1.22
N ALA A 86 -4.22 7.96 -0.17
CA ALA A 86 -5.02 9.18 -0.11
C ALA A 86 -4.15 10.44 -0.05
N ASN A 87 -3.02 10.41 0.67
CA ASN A 87 -2.03 11.49 0.69
C ASN A 87 -1.47 11.74 -0.71
N SER A 88 -1.00 10.72 -1.42
CA SER A 88 -0.49 10.89 -2.79
C SER A 88 -1.55 11.43 -3.76
N ALA A 89 -2.82 11.01 -3.59
CA ALA A 89 -3.94 11.53 -4.37
C ALA A 89 -4.24 13.01 -4.05
N LEU A 90 -4.18 13.39 -2.78
CA LEU A 90 -4.35 14.77 -2.34
C LEU A 90 -3.21 15.65 -2.85
N GLU A 91 -1.96 15.20 -2.77
CA GLU A 91 -0.81 15.90 -3.33
C GLU A 91 -0.99 16.18 -4.82
N ALA A 92 -1.39 15.16 -5.59
CA ALA A 92 -1.67 15.31 -7.03
C ALA A 92 -2.82 16.28 -7.30
N ALA A 93 -3.89 16.25 -6.49
CA ALA A 93 -5.00 17.19 -6.63
C ALA A 93 -4.57 18.63 -6.34
N VAL A 94 -3.73 18.84 -5.31
CA VAL A 94 -3.17 20.14 -4.97
C VAL A 94 -2.23 20.64 -6.06
N ASP A 95 -1.40 19.78 -6.64
CA ASP A 95 -0.50 20.14 -7.77
C ASP A 95 -1.27 20.57 -9.02
N LEU A 96 -2.40 19.91 -9.30
CA LEU A 96 -3.28 20.30 -10.41
C LEU A 96 -3.99 21.62 -10.13
N ALA A 97 -4.42 21.87 -8.88
CA ALA A 97 -5.13 23.08 -8.49
C ALA A 97 -4.21 24.29 -8.31
N SER A 98 -2.93 24.08 -8.00
CA SER A 98 -1.95 25.14 -7.75
C SER A 98 -0.62 24.83 -8.48
N PRO A 99 -0.52 25.10 -9.80
CA PRO A 99 0.66 24.78 -10.61
C PRO A 99 1.93 25.59 -10.27
N GLY A 100 1.89 26.44 -9.25
CA GLY A 100 2.99 27.29 -8.79
C GLY A 100 3.24 27.12 -7.29
N ARG A 101 4.32 27.72 -6.78
CA ARG A 101 4.61 27.68 -5.33
C ARG A 101 3.58 28.53 -4.58
N SER A 102 2.70 27.86 -3.85
CA SER A 102 1.68 28.46 -2.96
C SER A 102 1.95 28.01 -1.52
N GLU A 103 1.91 28.97 -0.59
CA GLU A 103 2.06 28.66 0.83
C GLU A 103 0.90 27.79 1.34
N GLY A 104 -0.31 28.00 0.84
CA GLY A 104 -1.46 27.15 1.16
C GLY A 104 -1.32 25.73 0.64
N ALA A 105 -0.74 25.55 -0.57
CA ALA A 105 -0.46 24.23 -1.13
C ALA A 105 0.58 23.49 -0.28
N ARG A 106 1.62 24.19 0.19
CA ARG A 106 2.63 23.65 1.11
C ARG A 106 1.98 23.16 2.42
N ILE A 107 1.19 24.03 3.07
CA ILE A 107 0.51 23.70 4.33
C ILE A 107 -0.41 22.48 4.17
N ALA A 108 -1.19 22.42 3.09
CA ALA A 108 -2.10 21.30 2.85
C ALA A 108 -1.35 19.96 2.70
N LYS A 109 -0.25 19.94 1.94
CA LYS A 109 0.58 18.74 1.77
C LYS A 109 1.28 18.33 3.07
N ASP A 110 1.88 19.30 3.78
CA ASP A 110 2.56 19.04 5.05
C ASP A 110 1.57 18.47 6.10
N ALA A 111 0.34 18.99 6.16
CA ALA A 111 -0.70 18.48 7.05
C ALA A 111 -1.13 17.05 6.67
N ALA A 112 -1.29 16.75 5.37
CA ALA A 112 -1.65 15.42 4.90
C ALA A 112 -0.55 14.39 5.21
N ALA A 113 0.71 14.73 4.95
CA ALA A 113 1.87 13.92 5.34
C ALA A 113 1.95 13.73 6.87
N GLY A 114 1.69 14.79 7.64
CA GLY A 114 1.63 14.74 9.10
C GLY A 114 0.56 13.77 9.62
N ALA A 115 -0.61 13.72 8.97
CA ALA A 115 -1.66 12.78 9.31
C ALA A 115 -1.24 11.32 9.09
N VAL A 116 -0.56 11.02 7.97
CA VAL A 116 -0.04 9.67 7.73
C VAL A 116 1.04 9.31 8.73
N LEU A 117 1.94 10.24 9.06
CA LEU A 117 2.97 10.04 10.09
C LEU A 117 2.35 9.70 11.46
N ALA A 118 1.35 10.45 11.89
CA ALA A 118 0.65 10.20 13.16
C ALA A 118 -0.03 8.82 13.17
N LEU A 119 -0.70 8.45 12.08
CA LEU A 119 -1.33 7.13 11.94
C LEU A 119 -0.29 5.99 11.94
N ALA A 120 0.82 6.15 11.24
CA ALA A 120 1.91 5.18 11.21
C ALA A 120 2.54 5.01 12.59
N ALA A 121 2.79 6.11 13.32
CA ALA A 121 3.31 6.08 14.68
C ALA A 121 2.33 5.37 15.63
N GLY A 122 1.03 5.70 15.58
CA GLY A 122 0.00 5.02 16.36
C GLY A 122 -0.07 3.52 16.06
N SER A 123 0.10 3.13 14.80
CA SER A 123 0.13 1.72 14.39
C SER A 123 1.32 0.96 14.98
N VAL A 124 2.49 1.59 15.03
CA VAL A 124 3.69 1.03 15.68
C VAL A 124 3.47 0.89 17.19
N LEU A 125 2.91 1.90 17.85
CA LEU A 125 2.62 1.84 19.28
C LEU A 125 1.62 0.73 19.62
N ALA A 126 0.57 0.56 18.82
CA ALA A 126 -0.38 -0.55 18.97
C ALA A 126 0.32 -1.91 18.82
N PHE A 127 1.20 -2.06 17.83
CA PHE A 127 1.98 -3.29 17.66
C PHE A 127 2.92 -3.55 18.84
N LEU A 128 3.61 -2.53 19.36
CA LEU A 128 4.49 -2.64 20.52
C LEU A 128 3.74 -2.98 21.81
N ALA A 129 2.46 -2.61 21.93
CA ALA A 129 1.63 -3.03 23.05
C ALA A 129 1.23 -4.51 22.97
N ILE A 130 1.03 -5.03 21.75
CA ILE A 130 0.60 -6.41 21.48
C ILE A 130 1.78 -7.40 21.49
N LEU A 131 2.96 -6.99 21.05
CA LEU A 131 4.11 -7.89 20.83
C LEU A 131 4.64 -8.57 22.11
N PRO A 132 4.89 -7.86 23.24
CA PRO A 132 5.47 -8.48 24.44
C PRO A 132 4.70 -9.69 24.99
N PRO A 133 3.37 -9.64 25.16
CA PRO A 133 2.62 -10.81 25.66
C PRO A 133 2.58 -11.96 24.63
N ALA A 134 2.62 -11.66 23.33
CA ALA A 134 2.64 -12.68 22.27
C ALA A 134 4.02 -13.35 22.09
N TRP A 135 5.10 -12.72 22.57
CA TRP A 135 6.48 -13.11 22.29
C TRP A 135 6.85 -14.55 22.72
N PRO A 136 6.52 -15.04 23.93
CA PRO A 136 6.92 -16.40 24.35
C PRO A 136 6.32 -17.49 23.46
N ALA A 137 5.06 -17.33 23.05
CA ALA A 137 4.38 -18.28 22.18
C ALA A 137 4.96 -18.27 20.75
N LEU A 138 5.35 -17.09 20.25
CA LEU A 138 6.04 -16.97 18.97
C LEU A 138 7.42 -17.60 19.00
N TRP A 139 8.16 -17.40 20.09
CA TRP A 139 9.50 -18.00 20.28
C TRP A 139 9.44 -19.52 20.26
N ALA A 140 8.47 -20.13 20.97
CA ALA A 140 8.25 -21.57 20.95
C ALA A 140 7.94 -22.12 19.54
N ARG A 141 7.43 -21.28 18.63
CA ARG A 141 7.06 -21.62 17.25
C ARG A 141 8.10 -21.15 16.23
N ALA A 142 9.22 -20.56 16.65
CA ALA A 142 10.17 -19.92 15.74
C ALA A 142 10.65 -20.86 14.63
N GLY A 143 10.90 -22.14 14.93
CA GLY A 143 11.30 -23.13 13.92
C GLY A 143 10.24 -23.38 12.84
N ALA A 144 8.95 -23.35 13.19
CA ALA A 144 7.85 -23.48 12.24
C ALA A 144 7.53 -22.18 11.48
N LEU A 145 7.84 -21.03 12.09
CA LEU A 145 7.56 -19.70 11.53
C LEU A 145 8.71 -19.13 10.69
N ALA A 146 9.94 -19.62 10.86
CA ALA A 146 11.11 -19.15 10.12
C ALA A 146 10.98 -19.26 8.59
N PRO A 147 10.45 -20.36 8.00
CA PRO A 147 10.22 -20.43 6.56
C PRO A 147 9.16 -19.44 6.07
N ALA A 148 8.12 -19.18 6.88
CA ALA A 148 7.08 -18.22 6.56
C ALA A 148 7.60 -16.77 6.59
N ALA A 149 8.40 -16.42 7.61
CA ALA A 149 9.05 -15.13 7.73
C ALA A 149 10.07 -14.88 6.61
N ALA A 150 10.89 -15.89 6.29
CA ALA A 150 11.84 -15.84 5.16
C ALA A 150 11.12 -15.71 3.81
N GLY A 151 10.00 -16.41 3.62
CA GLY A 151 9.14 -16.27 2.44
C GLY A 151 8.57 -14.86 2.30
N ALA A 152 7.98 -14.30 3.37
CA ALA A 152 7.42 -12.95 3.38
C ALA A 152 8.48 -11.87 3.06
N LEU A 153 9.65 -11.95 3.69
CA LEU A 153 10.78 -11.06 3.43
C LEU A 153 11.32 -11.22 1.99
N GLY A 154 11.44 -12.46 1.51
CA GLY A 154 11.84 -12.76 0.13
C GLY A 154 10.85 -12.20 -0.90
N THR A 155 9.56 -12.17 -0.58
CA THR A 155 8.53 -11.59 -1.46
C THR A 155 8.57 -10.06 -1.47
N ALA A 156 8.72 -9.44 -0.30
CA ALA A 156 8.87 -7.99 -0.18
C ALA A 156 10.13 -7.51 -0.93
N ALA A 157 11.21 -8.28 -0.86
CA ALA A 157 12.38 -8.10 -1.69
C ALA A 157 12.02 -8.27 -3.19
N ALA A 158 11.45 -9.40 -3.62
CA ALA A 158 11.05 -9.68 -5.01
C ALA A 158 10.27 -8.54 -5.69
N ALA A 159 9.35 -7.95 -4.93
CA ALA A 159 8.46 -6.91 -5.36
C ALA A 159 9.14 -5.53 -5.49
N GLY A 160 10.41 -5.42 -5.11
CA GLY A 160 11.17 -4.16 -5.15
C GLY A 160 10.67 -3.14 -4.13
N LEU A 161 10.08 -3.63 -3.03
CA LEU A 161 9.62 -2.81 -1.92
C LEU A 161 10.77 -2.42 -0.99
N LEU A 162 11.84 -3.21 -0.96
CA LEU A 162 13.07 -2.84 -0.24
C LEU A 162 13.88 -1.82 -1.06
N PRO A 163 14.48 -0.81 -0.40
CA PRO A 163 15.37 0.12 -1.08
C PRO A 163 16.65 -0.60 -1.56
N GLY A 164 16.89 -0.57 -2.87
CA GLY A 164 18.11 -1.11 -3.50
C GLY A 164 17.85 -1.83 -4.84
N PRO A 165 18.86 -1.98 -5.71
CA PRO A 165 18.75 -2.83 -6.88
C PRO A 165 18.59 -4.29 -6.42
N LEU A 166 17.53 -4.95 -6.91
CA LEU A 166 17.37 -6.37 -6.67
C LEU A 166 18.45 -7.14 -7.45
N PRO A 167 19.19 -8.05 -6.80
CA PRO A 167 20.12 -8.90 -7.53
C PRO A 167 19.34 -9.84 -8.47
N GLY A 168 19.68 -9.85 -9.76
CA GLY A 168 19.36 -10.94 -10.68
C GLY A 168 18.33 -10.67 -11.79
N GLY A 169 18.34 -11.55 -12.80
CA GLY A 169 17.48 -11.50 -13.99
C GLY A 169 16.04 -11.97 -13.76
N ARG A 170 15.23 -12.00 -14.84
CA ARG A 170 13.78 -12.33 -14.80
C ARG A 170 13.45 -13.62 -14.02
N GLY A 171 14.32 -14.64 -14.09
CA GLY A 171 14.14 -15.90 -13.36
C GLY A 171 14.25 -15.77 -11.84
N VAL A 172 15.16 -14.93 -11.33
CA VAL A 172 15.34 -14.71 -9.88
C VAL A 172 14.11 -14.03 -9.28
N ARG A 173 13.54 -13.06 -10.00
CA ARG A 173 12.32 -12.35 -9.57
C ARG A 173 11.09 -13.26 -9.57
N ALA A 174 10.96 -14.14 -10.56
CA ALA A 174 9.89 -15.13 -10.59
C ALA A 174 10.03 -16.16 -9.47
N ALA A 175 11.25 -16.63 -9.18
CA ALA A 175 11.52 -17.55 -8.08
C ALA A 175 11.20 -16.93 -6.71
N LEU A 176 11.53 -15.65 -6.51
CA LEU A 176 11.20 -14.93 -5.27
C LEU A 176 9.68 -14.72 -5.11
N ALA A 177 8.95 -14.43 -6.19
CA ALA A 177 7.48 -14.32 -6.16
C ALA A 177 6.79 -15.65 -5.87
N LEU A 178 7.25 -16.74 -6.50
CA LEU A 178 6.78 -18.10 -6.24
C LEU A 178 7.16 -18.56 -4.82
N GLY A 179 8.35 -18.23 -4.34
CA GLY A 179 8.80 -18.50 -2.97
C GLY A 179 7.97 -17.76 -1.92
N GLY A 180 7.51 -16.55 -2.23
CA GLY A 180 6.59 -15.79 -1.40
C GLY A 180 5.20 -16.42 -1.27
N LEU A 181 4.60 -16.81 -2.40
CA LEU A 181 3.35 -17.56 -2.43
C LEU A 181 3.50 -18.93 -1.72
N ALA A 182 4.65 -19.59 -1.90
CA ALA A 182 4.96 -20.83 -1.20
C ALA A 182 5.08 -20.63 0.32
N GLY A 183 5.58 -19.48 0.78
CA GLY A 183 5.64 -19.11 2.20
C GLY A 183 4.28 -18.92 2.88
N LEU A 184 3.22 -18.65 2.11
CA LEU A 184 1.85 -18.56 2.64
C LEU A 184 1.29 -19.93 3.06
N VAL A 185 1.78 -21.04 2.48
CA VAL A 185 1.27 -22.39 2.80
C VAL A 185 1.72 -22.82 4.21
N PRO A 186 3.00 -22.76 4.59
CA PRO A 186 3.44 -22.95 5.98
C PRO A 186 2.78 -21.96 6.94
N LEU A 187 2.62 -20.69 6.54
CA LEU A 187 1.95 -19.69 7.36
C LEU A 187 0.49 -20.06 7.64
N ALA A 188 -0.26 -20.47 6.61
CA ALA A 188 -1.65 -20.91 6.74
C ALA A 188 -1.78 -22.16 7.63
N ARG A 189 -0.81 -23.09 7.53
CA ARG A 189 -0.75 -24.30 8.37
C ARG A 189 -0.40 -23.98 9.82
N ALA A 190 0.38 -22.93 10.05
CA ALA A 190 0.76 -22.44 11.36
C ALA A 190 -0.16 -21.31 11.86
N ALA A 191 -1.22 -20.94 11.13
CA ALA A 191 -2.05 -19.80 11.47
C ALA A 191 -3.06 -20.17 12.56
N GLU A 192 -3.13 -19.33 13.58
CA GLU A 192 -4.22 -19.34 14.57
C GLU A 192 -5.53 -18.80 13.97
N ALA A 193 -5.44 -17.99 12.90
CA ALA A 193 -6.60 -17.45 12.21
C ALA A 193 -6.31 -17.16 10.72
N GLN A 194 -7.26 -17.55 9.85
CA GLN A 194 -7.14 -17.39 8.40
C GLN A 194 -7.13 -15.93 7.92
N ALA A 195 -7.68 -15.00 8.71
CA ALA A 195 -7.79 -13.58 8.35
C ALA A 195 -6.42 -12.91 8.14
N GLY A 196 -5.43 -13.22 8.99
CA GLY A 196 -4.06 -12.71 8.82
C GLY A 196 -3.40 -13.24 7.54
N THR A 197 -3.59 -14.52 7.24
CA THR A 197 -3.08 -15.13 6.00
C THR A 197 -3.71 -14.49 4.77
N ALA A 198 -5.02 -14.25 4.76
CA ALA A 198 -5.73 -13.59 3.66
C ALA A 198 -5.23 -12.15 3.45
N ALA A 199 -5.04 -11.38 4.52
CA ALA A 199 -4.50 -10.03 4.44
C ALA A 199 -3.06 -10.02 3.89
N ALA A 200 -2.19 -10.91 4.36
CA ALA A 200 -0.83 -11.05 3.84
C ALA A 200 -0.85 -11.40 2.35
N ALA A 201 -1.70 -12.34 1.93
CA ALA A 201 -1.83 -12.73 0.52
C ALA A 201 -2.28 -11.57 -0.37
N LEU A 202 -3.26 -10.77 0.06
CA LEU A 202 -3.76 -9.60 -0.68
C LEU A 202 -2.67 -8.54 -0.87
N LEU A 203 -1.93 -8.22 0.19
CA LEU A 203 -0.84 -7.25 0.13
C LEU A 203 0.32 -7.72 -0.76
N LEU A 204 0.64 -9.01 -0.69
CA LEU A 204 1.64 -9.63 -1.58
C LEU A 204 1.20 -9.61 -3.04
N ALA A 205 -0.08 -9.88 -3.32
CA ALA A 205 -0.62 -9.81 -4.67
C ALA A 205 -0.55 -8.37 -5.23
N LEU A 206 -0.85 -7.37 -4.41
CA LEU A 206 -0.74 -5.95 -4.77
C LEU A 206 0.71 -5.57 -5.06
N ALA A 207 1.62 -5.95 -4.18
CA ALA A 207 3.06 -5.70 -4.33
C ALA A 207 3.62 -6.36 -5.60
N ALA A 208 3.22 -7.61 -5.88
CA ALA A 208 3.63 -8.33 -7.09
C ALA A 208 3.09 -7.65 -8.36
N ASP A 209 1.86 -7.15 -8.35
CA ASP A 209 1.29 -6.43 -9.50
C ASP A 209 2.02 -5.11 -9.78
N ALA A 210 2.29 -4.32 -8.73
CA ALA A 210 3.14 -3.14 -8.84
C ALA A 210 4.51 -3.51 -9.45
N ALA A 211 5.18 -4.53 -8.92
CA ALA A 211 6.49 -4.95 -9.40
C ALA A 211 6.50 -5.39 -10.88
N ARG A 212 5.44 -6.06 -11.35
CA ARG A 212 5.27 -6.44 -12.77
C ARG A 212 5.15 -5.21 -13.66
N ARG A 213 4.31 -4.24 -13.28
CA ARG A 213 4.09 -3.00 -14.03
C ARG A 213 5.37 -2.17 -14.14
N ARG A 214 6.24 -2.18 -13.12
CA ARG A 214 7.56 -1.54 -13.16
C ARG A 214 8.45 -2.10 -14.26
N ALA A 215 8.38 -3.40 -14.50
CA ALA A 215 9.27 -4.10 -15.44
C ALA A 215 8.82 -3.97 -16.91
N ALA A 216 7.60 -3.46 -17.13
CA ALA A 216 7.02 -3.24 -18.46
C ALA A 216 7.20 -1.80 -18.98
N ARG A 217 7.80 -0.91 -18.18
CA ARG A 217 8.19 0.46 -18.56
C ARG A 217 9.67 0.50 -18.84
#